data_AF-A0A7S4LEW1-F1
#
_entry.id   AF-A0A7S4LEW1-F1
#
_cell.length_a   1.000
_cell.length_b   1.000
_cell.length_c   1.000
_cell.angle_alpha   90.00
_cell.angle_beta   90.00
_cell.angle_gamma   90.00
#
_symmetry.space_group_name_H-M   'P 1'
#
loop_
_entity.id
_entity.type
_entity.pdbx_description
1 polymer ?
#
loop_
_entity_poly.entity_id
_entity_poly.type
_entity_poly.pdbx_seq_one_letter_code
_entity_poly.pdbx_strand_id
1 'polypeptide(L)'
;GELCGSMFWLLLNQRFHFLDPDNEAYVAEMERSLYNVGFANQVPDGPRIRYFARLHGYKQPGYAIGTCCEGQGTRMYGMLPEFIYSSAPPTAAGTVLGVYVDLFAASTFGFNTSGDAQVVLTQRTRFPYDGKVTLTMSVSRAPTAAFALYVRSPGWLDAPCLDVALNNVRAQCIVRGSYGRFARQWAHGDALTFELSPRLTAHEYRGLSQIRGQARFAYMYGPILLAATGQEGAWEYFPPSSPFSNQHCIKIRGVDATAPQLWLDRVRNAGNGSAGETLRFRVEGRPDVVFLSYFEVNRERFTVYPIVARAPGPDPWQGQPPRGRRWTDDPPQPRAQWSAGLASPSKEIDPRLVPRVPDDSLLQHTPDWHVAQRADYSFAVAV
;
A
#
# COMPACT_ATOMS: atom_id res chain seq x y z
N GLY A 1 9.32 -4.03 9.53
CA GLY A 1 8.12 -4.25 8.72
C GLY A 1 7.66 -5.67 8.90
N GLU A 2 7.16 -5.99 10.09
CA GLU A 2 6.44 -7.24 10.31
C GLU A 2 5.08 -7.14 9.60
N LEU A 3 4.62 -8.21 8.96
CA LEU A 3 3.35 -8.19 8.23
C LEU A 3 2.16 -7.90 9.14
N CYS A 4 2.15 -8.43 10.37
CA CYS A 4 1.04 -8.21 11.31
C CYS A 4 0.87 -6.72 11.66
N GLY A 5 1.97 -5.97 11.80
CA GLY A 5 1.93 -4.53 12.05
C GLY A 5 1.37 -3.76 10.85
N SER A 6 1.66 -4.21 9.64
CA SER A 6 1.06 -3.64 8.43
C SER A 6 -0.43 -3.97 8.31
N MET A 7 -0.88 -5.12 8.80
CA MET A 7 -2.30 -5.44 8.84
C MET A 7 -3.06 -4.54 9.81
N PHE A 8 -2.48 -4.27 10.98
CA PHE A 8 -3.02 -3.27 11.91
C PHE A 8 -3.13 -1.89 11.26
N TRP A 9 -2.07 -1.43 10.58
CA TRP A 9 -2.06 -0.14 9.88
C TRP A 9 -3.10 -0.06 8.76
N LEU A 10 -3.24 -1.13 7.98
CA LEU A 10 -4.25 -1.24 6.91
C LEU A 10 -5.67 -1.11 7.48
N LEU A 11 -6.01 -1.87 8.51
CA LEU A 11 -7.34 -1.82 9.13
C LEU A 11 -7.62 -0.48 9.82
N LEU A 12 -6.61 0.12 10.45
CA LEU A 12 -6.75 1.42 11.09
C LEU A 12 -7.10 2.50 10.06
N ASN A 13 -6.40 2.53 8.92
CA ASN A 13 -6.70 3.45 7.83
C ASN A 13 -8.07 3.17 7.19
N GLN A 14 -8.51 1.91 7.10
CA GLN A 14 -9.88 1.60 6.67
C GLN A 14 -10.92 2.22 7.60
N ARG A 15 -10.71 2.17 8.92
CA ARG A 15 -11.61 2.82 9.89
C ARG A 15 -11.58 4.33 9.79
N PHE A 16 -10.42 4.94 9.57
CA PHE A 16 -10.35 6.38 9.32
C PHE A 16 -11.04 6.78 8.02
N HIS A 17 -10.90 5.99 6.96
CA HIS A 17 -11.63 6.21 5.72
C HIS A 17 -13.15 6.14 5.94
N PHE A 18 -13.67 5.23 6.77
CA PHE A 18 -15.11 5.21 7.08
C PHE A 18 -15.59 6.43 7.88
N LEU A 19 -14.71 7.06 8.67
CA LEU A 19 -15.03 8.25 9.45
C LEU A 19 -14.92 9.54 8.64
N ASP A 20 -13.96 9.59 7.72
CA ASP A 20 -13.62 10.75 6.89
C ASP A 20 -13.34 10.28 5.45
N PRO A 21 -14.41 9.92 4.70
CA PRO A 21 -14.28 9.21 3.43
C PRO A 21 -13.72 10.05 2.28
N ASP A 22 -13.84 11.37 2.36
CA ASP A 22 -13.32 12.28 1.33
C ASP A 22 -11.79 12.50 1.45
N ASN A 23 -11.19 12.06 2.57
CA ASN A 23 -9.76 12.15 2.81
C ASN A 23 -9.01 10.97 2.17
N GLU A 24 -8.50 11.20 0.96
CA GLU A 24 -7.80 10.21 0.14
C GLU A 24 -6.56 9.61 0.81
N ALA A 25 -5.95 10.31 1.76
CA ALA A 25 -4.70 9.90 2.39
C ALA A 25 -4.82 8.55 3.11
N TYR A 26 -5.98 8.24 3.69
CA TYR A 26 -6.20 6.96 4.37
C TYR A 26 -6.17 5.80 3.38
N VAL A 27 -6.86 5.94 2.24
CA VAL A 27 -6.83 4.92 1.17
C VAL A 27 -5.44 4.84 0.53
N ALA A 28 -4.70 5.95 0.47
CA ALA A 28 -3.32 5.94 -0.04
C ALA A 28 -2.41 5.08 0.86
N GLU A 29 -2.59 5.13 2.17
CA GLU A 29 -1.89 4.27 3.13
C GLU A 29 -2.34 2.81 3.06
N MET A 30 -3.63 2.55 2.83
CA MET A 30 -4.11 1.19 2.54
C MET A 30 -3.43 0.61 1.30
N GLU A 31 -3.45 1.35 0.19
CA GLU A 31 -2.83 0.96 -1.08
C GLU A 31 -1.32 0.68 -0.93
N ARG A 32 -0.61 1.58 -0.25
CA ARG A 32 0.83 1.40 0.03
C ARG A 32 1.11 0.15 0.87
N SER A 33 0.27 -0.13 1.87
CA SER A 33 0.42 -1.31 2.73
C SER A 33 0.24 -2.61 1.97
N LEU A 34 -0.78 -2.66 1.11
CA LEU A 34 -1.09 -3.82 0.28
C LEU A 34 0.04 -4.10 -0.72
N TYR A 35 0.42 -3.11 -1.55
CA TYR A 35 1.45 -3.31 -2.58
C TYR A 35 2.85 -3.54 -2.00
N ASN A 36 3.21 -2.84 -0.92
CA ASN A 36 4.62 -2.79 -0.48
C ASN A 36 4.92 -3.63 0.76
N VAL A 37 3.91 -4.22 1.42
CA VAL A 37 4.12 -5.17 2.51
C VAL A 37 3.32 -6.44 2.30
N GLY A 38 2.01 -6.33 2.06
CA GLY A 38 1.11 -7.47 1.84
C GLY A 38 1.59 -8.38 0.71
N PHE A 39 1.43 -7.93 -0.53
CA PHE A 39 1.82 -8.71 -1.71
C PHE A 39 3.32 -9.05 -1.71
N ALA A 40 4.15 -8.14 -1.18
CA ALA A 40 5.59 -8.34 -1.05
C ALA A 40 6.00 -9.44 -0.06
N ASN A 41 5.09 -9.86 0.83
CA ASN A 41 5.30 -10.95 1.78
C ASN A 41 4.57 -12.24 1.40
N GLN A 42 3.78 -12.25 0.33
CA GLN A 42 3.26 -13.48 -0.24
C GLN A 42 4.36 -14.19 -1.05
N VAL A 43 4.51 -15.49 -0.86
CA VAL A 43 5.43 -16.29 -1.68
C VAL A 43 4.71 -16.71 -2.96
N PRO A 44 5.31 -16.54 -4.16
CA PRO A 44 4.67 -16.92 -5.42
C PRO A 44 4.31 -18.41 -5.53
N ASP A 45 5.15 -19.29 -4.98
CA ASP A 45 5.08 -20.74 -5.17
C ASP A 45 4.28 -21.48 -4.07
N GLY A 46 3.24 -20.87 -3.50
CA GLY A 46 2.34 -21.54 -2.55
C GLY A 46 1.83 -20.69 -1.37
N PRO A 47 1.08 -21.27 -0.42
CA PRO A 47 0.34 -20.55 0.62
C PRO A 47 1.23 -20.02 1.75
N ARG A 48 2.53 -19.82 1.51
CA ARG A 48 3.51 -19.41 2.51
C ARG A 48 3.61 -17.91 2.60
N ILE A 49 3.81 -17.42 3.81
CA ILE A 49 3.85 -15.99 4.12
C ILE A 49 5.19 -15.66 4.76
N ARG A 50 5.82 -14.57 4.30
CA ARG A 50 7.06 -14.03 4.87
C ARG A 50 6.73 -13.20 6.12
N TYR A 51 7.56 -13.34 7.16
CA TYR A 51 7.36 -12.61 8.41
C TYR A 51 7.73 -11.12 8.27
N PHE A 52 8.96 -10.83 7.83
CA PHE A 52 9.44 -9.46 7.63
C PHE A 52 9.55 -9.07 6.14
N ALA A 53 9.01 -7.89 5.81
CA ALA A 53 9.30 -7.17 4.57
C ALA A 53 10.70 -6.56 4.63
N ARG A 54 11.72 -7.36 4.30
CA ARG A 54 13.12 -6.89 4.22
C ARG A 54 13.26 -5.90 3.06
N LEU A 55 13.96 -4.79 3.30
CA LEU A 55 14.16 -3.74 2.28
C LEU A 55 15.53 -3.83 1.57
N HIS A 56 16.34 -4.82 1.93
CA HIS A 56 17.70 -4.99 1.43
C HIS A 56 18.17 -6.44 1.60
N GLY A 57 19.07 -6.89 0.74
CA GLY A 57 19.61 -8.24 0.74
C GLY A 57 18.67 -9.21 0.05
N TYR A 58 18.17 -10.20 0.78
CA TYR A 58 17.26 -11.22 0.27
C TYR A 58 15.95 -11.20 1.05
N LYS A 59 14.85 -11.53 0.36
CA LYS A 59 13.55 -11.74 1.01
C LYS A 59 13.70 -12.88 2.01
N GLN A 60 12.95 -12.83 3.10
CA GLN A 60 12.87 -14.00 3.97
C GLN A 60 12.21 -15.16 3.22
N PRO A 61 12.57 -16.41 3.55
CA PRO A 61 11.72 -17.54 3.19
C PRO A 61 10.33 -17.34 3.81
N GLY A 62 9.30 -17.78 3.11
CA GLY A 62 7.96 -17.85 3.69
C GLY A 62 7.80 -19.13 4.51
N TYR A 63 6.93 -19.07 5.52
CA TYR A 63 6.64 -20.19 6.41
C TYR A 63 5.15 -20.57 6.37
N ALA A 64 4.85 -21.73 6.94
CA ALA A 64 3.52 -22.29 7.17
C ALA A 64 3.50 -23.02 8.54
N ILE A 65 3.95 -22.32 9.58
CA ILE A 65 4.15 -22.85 10.95
C ILE A 65 3.24 -22.17 11.99
N GLY A 66 2.29 -21.34 11.56
CA GLY A 66 1.30 -20.72 12.44
C GLY A 66 1.77 -19.46 13.16
N THR A 67 2.68 -18.68 12.58
CA THR A 67 3.07 -17.38 13.16
C THR A 67 1.93 -16.35 13.11
N CYS A 68 2.04 -15.30 13.94
CA CYS A 68 1.14 -14.13 13.88
C CYS A 68 1.05 -13.53 12.46
N CYS A 69 2.16 -13.46 11.73
CA CYS A 69 2.20 -12.95 10.35
C CYS A 69 1.46 -13.86 9.37
N GLU A 70 1.51 -15.17 9.54
CA GLU A 70 0.74 -16.08 8.70
C GLU A 70 -0.77 -15.94 8.95
N GLY A 71 -1.18 -15.85 10.22
CA GLY A 71 -2.59 -15.62 10.56
C GLY A 71 -3.11 -14.28 10.05
N GLN A 72 -2.39 -13.19 10.33
CA GLN A 72 -2.79 -11.85 9.89
C GLN A 72 -2.66 -11.66 8.37
N GLY A 73 -1.66 -12.26 7.74
CA GLY A 73 -1.52 -12.25 6.29
C GLY A 73 -2.64 -13.01 5.60
N THR A 74 -3.00 -14.20 6.09
CA THR A 74 -4.15 -14.97 5.57
C THR A 74 -5.44 -14.14 5.65
N ARG A 75 -5.66 -13.45 6.78
CA ARG A 75 -6.77 -12.51 6.93
C ARG A 75 -6.68 -11.35 5.94
N MET A 76 -5.52 -10.71 5.79
CA MET A 76 -5.30 -9.61 4.85
C MET A 76 -5.71 -10.00 3.43
N TYR A 77 -5.25 -11.17 2.96
CA TYR A 77 -5.56 -11.63 1.60
C TYR A 77 -7.03 -12.02 1.43
N GLY A 78 -7.64 -12.61 2.46
CA GLY A 78 -9.08 -12.92 2.44
C GLY A 78 -9.97 -11.67 2.41
N MET A 79 -9.48 -10.54 2.92
CA MET A 79 -10.22 -9.27 2.98
C MET A 79 -9.98 -8.36 1.77
N LEU A 80 -9.17 -8.75 0.77
CA LEU A 80 -8.83 -7.86 -0.36
C LEU A 80 -10.02 -7.18 -1.04
N PRO A 81 -11.16 -7.88 -1.29
CA PRO A 81 -12.32 -7.24 -1.89
C PRO A 81 -12.90 -6.08 -1.06
N GLU A 82 -12.77 -6.12 0.26
CA GLU A 82 -13.30 -5.10 1.19
C GLU A 82 -12.55 -3.76 1.13
N PHE A 83 -11.38 -3.72 0.47
CA PHE A 83 -10.61 -2.49 0.31
C PHE A 83 -10.83 -1.83 -1.06
N ILE A 84 -11.56 -2.48 -1.98
CA ILE A 84 -11.78 -1.94 -3.34
C ILE A 84 -12.89 -0.89 -3.34
N TYR A 85 -13.96 -1.15 -2.59
CA TYR A 85 -15.14 -0.31 -2.54
C TYR A 85 -15.59 -0.07 -1.11
N SER A 86 -16.09 1.13 -0.84
CA SER A 86 -16.80 1.48 0.39
C SER A 86 -18.18 2.04 0.05
N SER A 87 -19.15 1.88 0.94
CA SER A 87 -20.48 2.48 0.76
C SER A 87 -20.85 3.36 1.96
N ALA A 88 -21.46 4.49 1.66
CA ALA A 88 -22.01 5.41 2.65
C ALA A 88 -23.53 5.45 2.48
N PRO A 89 -24.32 5.06 3.50
CA PRO A 89 -25.77 5.12 3.41
C PRO A 89 -26.24 6.57 3.23
N PRO A 90 -27.45 6.78 2.67
CA PRO A 90 -28.06 8.11 2.66
C PRO A 90 -28.10 8.70 4.08
N THR A 91 -27.73 9.97 4.24
CA THR A 91 -27.76 10.67 5.53
C THR A 91 -28.68 11.89 5.44
N ALA A 92 -28.98 12.53 6.57
CA ALA A 92 -29.75 13.79 6.58
C ALA A 92 -29.08 14.91 5.75
N ALA A 93 -27.77 14.84 5.49
CA ALA A 93 -27.00 15.76 4.65
C ALA A 93 -26.86 15.29 3.19
N GLY A 94 -27.14 14.01 2.89
CA GLY A 94 -26.97 13.41 1.57
C GLY A 94 -28.16 12.54 1.18
N THR A 95 -28.91 12.95 0.16
CA THR A 95 -30.20 12.34 -0.21
C THR A 95 -30.09 11.00 -0.97
N VAL A 96 -28.89 10.52 -1.29
CA VAL A 96 -28.66 9.30 -2.09
C VAL A 96 -27.52 8.46 -1.52
N LEU A 97 -27.53 7.15 -1.82
CA LEU A 97 -26.44 6.21 -1.49
C LEU A 97 -25.12 6.70 -2.11
N GLY A 98 -24.04 6.70 -1.32
CA GLY A 98 -22.68 6.92 -1.80
C GLY A 98 -21.94 5.59 -2.00
N VAL A 99 -21.26 5.44 -3.12
CA VAL A 99 -20.35 4.32 -3.41
C VAL A 99 -18.98 4.88 -3.76
N TYR A 100 -17.96 4.50 -3.02
CA TYR A 100 -16.57 4.90 -3.22
C TYR A 100 -15.82 3.81 -3.97
N VAL A 101 -15.05 4.22 -4.97
CA VAL A 101 -14.10 3.38 -5.70
C VAL A 101 -12.71 3.75 -5.21
N ASP A 102 -12.22 2.97 -4.25
CA ASP A 102 -11.06 3.30 -3.43
C ASP A 102 -9.77 2.75 -4.05
N LEU A 103 -9.78 1.49 -4.47
CA LEU A 103 -8.64 0.84 -5.11
C LEU A 103 -8.99 0.38 -6.53
N PHE A 104 -7.94 0.32 -7.37
CA PHE A 104 -8.11 -0.04 -8.76
C PHE A 104 -7.68 -1.47 -9.04
N ALA A 105 -8.66 -2.36 -9.15
CA ALA A 105 -8.48 -3.77 -9.47
C ALA A 105 -9.66 -4.32 -10.28
N ALA A 106 -9.39 -5.27 -11.17
CA ALA A 106 -10.45 -5.96 -11.92
C ALA A 106 -11.42 -6.64 -10.93
N SER A 107 -12.68 -6.21 -10.94
CA SER A 107 -13.65 -6.59 -9.90
C SER A 107 -15.09 -6.30 -10.32
N THR A 108 -16.04 -6.89 -9.59
CA THR A 108 -17.46 -6.59 -9.67
C THR A 108 -18.00 -6.29 -8.27
N PHE A 109 -18.90 -5.32 -8.17
CA PHE A 109 -19.54 -4.91 -6.92
C PHE A 109 -21.03 -4.71 -7.11
N GLY A 110 -21.84 -5.52 -6.42
CA GLY A 110 -23.29 -5.49 -6.48
C GLY A 110 -23.89 -4.78 -5.28
N PHE A 111 -24.84 -3.87 -5.51
CA PHE A 111 -25.57 -3.18 -4.46
C PHE A 111 -26.98 -2.76 -4.91
N ASN A 112 -27.86 -2.52 -3.95
CA ASN A 112 -29.19 -1.98 -4.20
C ASN A 112 -29.22 -0.48 -3.87
N THR A 113 -29.90 0.30 -4.69
CA THR A 113 -30.19 1.70 -4.38
C THR A 113 -31.45 1.83 -3.53
N SER A 114 -31.73 3.05 -3.03
CA SER A 114 -32.91 3.34 -2.20
C SER A 114 -34.25 3.15 -2.92
N GLY A 115 -34.27 3.05 -4.26
CA GLY A 115 -35.45 2.82 -5.08
C GLY A 115 -35.57 1.39 -5.60
N ASP A 116 -35.00 0.40 -4.90
CA ASP A 116 -34.99 -1.04 -5.24
C ASP A 116 -34.30 -1.42 -6.57
N ALA A 117 -33.72 -0.46 -7.29
CA ALA A 117 -32.89 -0.75 -8.45
C ALA A 117 -31.62 -1.49 -8.01
N GLN A 118 -31.31 -2.59 -8.70
CA GLN A 118 -30.13 -3.40 -8.48
C GLN A 118 -29.03 -2.95 -9.45
N VAL A 119 -27.86 -2.61 -8.89
CA VAL A 119 -26.70 -2.13 -9.64
C VAL A 119 -25.54 -3.12 -9.50
N VAL A 120 -24.87 -3.41 -10.61
CA VAL A 120 -23.56 -4.07 -10.63
C VAL A 120 -22.56 -3.13 -11.26
N LEU A 121 -21.59 -2.67 -10.47
CA LEU A 121 -20.43 -1.92 -10.92
C LEU A 121 -19.33 -2.89 -11.32
N THR A 122 -18.89 -2.86 -12.57
CA THR A 122 -17.77 -3.66 -13.06
C THR A 122 -16.57 -2.77 -13.33
N GLN A 123 -15.45 -3.08 -12.68
CA GLN A 123 -14.18 -2.43 -12.93
C GLN A 123 -13.32 -3.31 -13.84
N ARG A 124 -12.87 -2.74 -14.96
CA ARG A 124 -11.90 -3.33 -15.87
C ARG A 124 -10.62 -2.50 -15.86
N THR A 125 -9.53 -3.11 -15.42
CA THR A 125 -8.20 -2.51 -15.36
C THR A 125 -7.15 -3.60 -15.31
N ARG A 126 -5.93 -3.28 -15.74
CA ARG A 126 -4.73 -4.10 -15.45
C ARG A 126 -3.75 -3.33 -14.56
N PHE A 127 -4.21 -2.30 -13.86
CA PHE A 127 -3.39 -1.62 -12.86
C PHE A 127 -2.85 -2.65 -11.86
N PRO A 128 -1.55 -2.65 -11.55
CA PRO A 128 -0.57 -1.59 -11.80
C PRO A 128 0.21 -1.65 -13.13
N TYR A 129 -0.05 -2.64 -13.98
CA TYR A 129 0.68 -2.85 -15.24
C TYR A 129 0.16 -1.98 -16.39
N ASP A 130 -1.09 -1.55 -16.33
CA ASP A 130 -1.70 -0.61 -17.29
C ASP A 130 -2.44 0.50 -16.54
N GLY A 131 -2.44 1.72 -17.11
CA GLY A 131 -3.09 2.88 -16.49
C GLY A 131 -4.60 2.94 -16.74
N LYS A 132 -5.11 2.24 -17.77
CA LYS A 132 -6.50 2.37 -18.19
C LYS A 132 -7.46 1.72 -17.20
N VAL A 133 -8.47 2.47 -16.79
CA VAL A 133 -9.58 1.99 -15.96
C VAL A 133 -10.90 2.25 -16.68
N THR A 134 -11.81 1.30 -16.62
CA THR A 134 -13.19 1.45 -17.06
C THR A 134 -14.12 0.93 -15.96
N LEU A 135 -15.02 1.78 -15.51
CA LEU A 135 -16.09 1.47 -14.58
C LEU A 135 -17.39 1.42 -15.35
N THR A 136 -18.05 0.26 -15.42
CA THR A 136 -19.32 0.09 -16.16
C THR A 136 -20.45 -0.24 -15.20
N MET A 137 -21.59 0.41 -15.39
CA MET A 137 -22.80 0.18 -14.61
C MET A 137 -23.72 -0.78 -15.36
N SER A 138 -24.10 -1.88 -14.72
CA SER A 138 -25.27 -2.66 -15.09
C SER A 138 -26.40 -2.33 -14.11
N VAL A 139 -27.53 -1.87 -14.63
CA VAL A 139 -28.71 -1.51 -13.83
C VAL A 139 -29.84 -2.43 -14.24
N SER A 140 -30.54 -2.98 -13.24
CA SER A 140 -31.71 -3.82 -13.44
C SER A 140 -32.80 -3.49 -12.42
N ARG A 141 -34.02 -4.01 -12.66
CA ARG A 141 -35.24 -3.74 -11.87
C ARG A 141 -35.78 -2.30 -11.94
N ALA A 142 -35.10 -1.41 -12.65
CA ALA A 142 -35.55 -0.06 -12.99
C ALA A 142 -34.83 0.41 -14.27
N PRO A 143 -35.36 1.41 -15.01
CA PRO A 143 -34.67 1.99 -16.17
C PRO A 143 -33.39 2.75 -15.77
N THR A 144 -33.39 3.36 -14.58
CA THR A 144 -32.23 4.06 -14.01
C THR A 144 -32.13 3.84 -12.51
N ALA A 145 -30.96 4.09 -11.94
CA ALA A 145 -30.68 4.01 -10.51
C ALA A 145 -30.01 5.30 -10.00
N ALA A 146 -30.53 5.88 -8.92
CA ALA A 146 -30.00 7.10 -8.32
C ALA A 146 -28.95 6.78 -7.26
N PHE A 147 -27.69 7.17 -7.48
CA PHE A 147 -26.63 7.10 -6.47
C PHE A 147 -25.48 8.04 -6.81
N ALA A 148 -24.63 8.32 -5.82
CA ALA A 148 -23.39 9.05 -5.99
C ALA A 148 -22.21 8.07 -6.05
N LEU A 149 -21.46 8.12 -7.15
CA LEU A 149 -20.20 7.40 -7.28
C LEU A 149 -19.05 8.36 -6.98
N TYR A 150 -18.18 7.98 -6.04
CA TYR A 150 -16.98 8.71 -5.66
C TYR A 150 -15.78 7.98 -6.23
N VAL A 151 -15.08 8.60 -7.18
CA VAL A 151 -13.89 8.02 -7.82
C VAL A 151 -12.65 8.64 -7.21
N ARG A 152 -11.77 7.82 -6.65
CA ARG A 152 -10.50 8.29 -6.09
C ARG A 152 -9.59 8.84 -7.19
N SER A 153 -8.98 10.00 -6.94
CA SER A 153 -7.87 10.54 -7.73
C SER A 153 -6.60 10.40 -6.87
N PRO A 154 -5.75 9.39 -7.11
CA PRO A 154 -4.67 9.09 -6.17
C PRO A 154 -3.65 10.22 -6.05
N GLY A 155 -3.14 10.45 -4.83
CA GLY A 155 -2.13 11.47 -4.54
C GLY A 155 -0.82 11.32 -5.32
N TRP A 156 -0.54 10.13 -5.85
CA TRP A 156 0.68 9.78 -6.59
C TRP A 156 0.61 10.01 -8.11
N LEU A 157 -0.52 10.47 -8.66
CA LEU A 157 -0.63 10.78 -10.08
C LEU A 157 0.41 11.83 -10.51
N ASP A 158 0.89 11.70 -11.75
CA ASP A 158 1.80 12.66 -12.35
C ASP A 158 1.07 13.96 -12.69
N ALA A 159 -0.09 13.83 -13.35
CA ALA A 159 -0.97 14.95 -13.65
C ALA A 159 -1.58 15.58 -12.37
N PRO A 160 -1.87 16.89 -12.38
CA PRO A 160 -2.48 17.59 -11.24
C PRO A 160 -3.94 17.18 -10.99
N CYS A 161 -4.58 16.53 -11.97
CA CYS A 161 -5.90 15.95 -11.81
C CYS A 161 -6.05 14.68 -12.65
N LEU A 162 -7.06 13.88 -12.31
CA LEU A 162 -7.53 12.73 -13.07
C LEU A 162 -8.66 13.17 -14.01
N ASP A 163 -8.41 13.17 -15.31
CA ASP A 163 -9.45 13.41 -16.31
C ASP A 163 -10.33 12.17 -16.47
N VAL A 164 -11.62 12.31 -16.16
CA VAL A 164 -12.63 11.26 -16.25
C VAL A 164 -13.64 11.60 -17.34
N ALA A 165 -13.86 10.66 -18.24
CA ALA A 165 -14.91 10.72 -19.24
C ALA A 165 -16.11 9.87 -18.81
N LEU A 166 -17.31 10.37 -19.06
CA LEU A 166 -18.57 9.65 -18.96
C LEU A 166 -19.07 9.37 -20.38
N ASN A 167 -19.26 8.09 -20.71
CA ASN A 167 -19.75 7.68 -22.03
C ASN A 167 -18.92 8.30 -23.18
N ASN A 168 -17.59 8.32 -23.03
CA ASN A 168 -16.60 8.90 -23.94
C ASN A 168 -16.62 10.43 -24.08
N VAL A 169 -17.39 11.13 -23.25
CA VAL A 169 -17.39 12.59 -23.18
C VAL A 169 -16.70 13.03 -21.90
N ARG A 170 -15.74 13.95 -21.98
CA ARG A 170 -15.05 14.51 -20.81
C ARG A 170 -16.07 15.05 -19.81
N ALA A 171 -16.05 14.54 -18.58
CA ALA A 171 -17.03 14.86 -17.54
C ALA A 171 -16.44 15.68 -16.40
N GLN A 172 -15.28 15.28 -15.88
CA GLN A 172 -14.65 15.94 -14.73
C GLN A 172 -13.13 15.78 -14.75
N CYS A 173 -12.41 16.78 -14.20
CA CYS A 173 -10.99 16.71 -13.84
C CYS A 173 -10.90 16.72 -12.31
N ILE A 174 -10.59 15.57 -11.72
CA ILE A 174 -10.62 15.35 -10.27
C ILE A 174 -9.24 15.67 -9.69
N VAL A 175 -9.13 16.67 -8.81
CA VAL A 175 -7.86 17.10 -8.22
C VAL A 175 -7.11 15.91 -7.61
N ARG A 176 -5.81 15.83 -7.87
CA ARG A 176 -4.94 14.77 -7.32
C ARG A 176 -5.00 14.75 -5.79
N GLY A 177 -5.16 13.56 -5.21
CA GLY A 177 -5.26 13.37 -3.75
C GLY A 177 -6.66 13.67 -3.19
N SER A 178 -7.71 13.43 -3.98
CA SER A 178 -9.11 13.71 -3.59
C SER A 178 -10.09 12.72 -4.24
N TYR A 179 -11.39 12.90 -4.00
CA TYR A 179 -12.47 12.15 -4.65
C TYR A 179 -13.29 13.03 -5.60
N GLY A 180 -13.63 12.46 -6.76
CA GLY A 180 -14.57 13.06 -7.69
C GLY A 180 -15.96 12.48 -7.52
N ARG A 181 -16.94 13.34 -7.28
CA ARG A 181 -18.32 12.94 -7.02
C ARG A 181 -19.20 13.00 -8.27
N PHE A 182 -19.72 11.86 -8.68
CA PHE A 182 -20.68 11.69 -9.78
C PHE A 182 -22.05 11.28 -9.23
N ALA A 183 -22.88 12.25 -8.84
CA ALA A 183 -24.24 12.00 -8.37
C ALA A 183 -25.27 12.21 -9.48
N ARG A 184 -25.88 11.11 -9.93
CA ARG A 184 -26.83 11.13 -11.06
C ARG A 184 -27.75 9.91 -11.07
N GLN A 185 -28.67 9.91 -12.03
CA GLN A 185 -29.39 8.73 -12.48
C GLN A 185 -28.48 7.95 -13.45
N TRP A 186 -28.08 6.76 -13.07
CA TRP A 186 -27.26 5.87 -13.87
C TRP A 186 -28.14 4.90 -14.66
N ALA A 187 -27.84 4.73 -15.94
CA ALA A 187 -28.50 3.75 -16.80
C ALA A 187 -27.61 2.53 -17.02
N HIS A 188 -28.21 1.42 -17.45
CA HIS A 188 -27.45 0.26 -17.91
C HIS A 188 -26.54 0.65 -19.08
N GLY A 189 -25.26 0.31 -18.99
CA GLY A 189 -24.26 0.58 -20.02
C GLY A 189 -23.54 1.91 -19.87
N ASP A 190 -23.94 2.76 -18.91
CA ASP A 190 -23.14 3.93 -18.55
C ASP A 190 -21.72 3.49 -18.13
N ALA A 191 -20.73 4.29 -18.50
CA ALA A 191 -19.34 3.99 -18.19
C ALA A 191 -18.53 5.25 -17.86
N LEU A 192 -17.73 5.16 -16.79
CA LEU A 192 -16.63 6.08 -16.55
C LEU A 192 -15.33 5.49 -17.05
N THR A 193 -14.56 6.28 -17.80
CA THR A 193 -13.23 5.90 -18.30
C THR A 193 -12.20 6.95 -17.94
N PHE A 194 -11.02 6.49 -17.53
CA PHE A 194 -9.89 7.34 -17.17
C PHE A 194 -8.58 6.57 -17.26
N GLU A 195 -7.47 7.30 -17.27
CA GLU A 195 -6.12 6.74 -17.28
C GLU A 195 -5.34 7.22 -16.06
N LEU A 196 -4.91 6.26 -15.24
CA LEU A 196 -3.98 6.49 -14.15
C LEU A 196 -2.58 6.68 -14.73
N SER A 197 -1.93 7.79 -14.38
CA SER A 197 -0.57 8.14 -14.79
C SER A 197 0.37 8.11 -13.59
N PRO A 198 1.00 6.96 -13.27
CA PRO A 198 1.85 6.84 -12.09
C PRO A 198 3.12 7.66 -12.24
N ARG A 199 3.40 8.52 -11.24
CA ARG A 199 4.63 9.31 -11.20
C ARG A 199 5.80 8.50 -10.67
N LEU A 200 6.98 8.68 -11.26
CA LEU A 200 8.25 8.29 -10.64
C LEU A 200 8.66 9.32 -9.57
N THR A 201 8.83 8.87 -8.33
CA THR A 201 9.25 9.74 -7.22
C THR A 201 10.45 9.17 -6.49
N ALA A 202 11.26 10.06 -5.91
CA ALA A 202 12.46 9.71 -5.16
C ALA A 202 12.33 10.14 -3.70
N HIS A 203 12.77 9.27 -2.78
CA HIS A 203 12.68 9.45 -1.34
C HIS A 203 14.05 9.20 -0.71
N GLU A 204 14.69 10.24 -0.18
CA GLU A 204 16.00 10.12 0.44
C GLU A 204 15.94 9.26 1.73
N TYR A 205 16.83 8.29 1.84
CA TYR A 205 16.93 7.44 3.01
C TYR A 205 17.49 8.22 4.21
N ARG A 206 16.69 8.35 5.26
CA ARG A 206 17.06 9.04 6.51
C ARG A 206 17.11 8.12 7.73
N GLY A 207 17.12 6.80 7.49
CA GLY A 207 17.16 5.79 8.57
C GLY A 207 18.53 5.66 9.23
N LEU A 208 18.63 4.80 10.24
CA LEU A 208 19.83 4.63 11.07
C LEU A 208 21.01 3.96 10.36
N SER A 209 20.75 3.11 9.37
CA SER A 209 21.78 2.35 8.65
C SER A 209 22.35 3.17 7.48
N GLN A 210 22.80 4.39 7.76
CA GLN A 210 23.45 5.24 6.75
C GLN A 210 24.80 4.65 6.34
N ILE A 211 25.20 4.91 5.09
CA ILE A 211 26.56 4.66 4.61
C ILE A 211 27.24 6.03 4.57
N ARG A 212 28.30 6.20 5.36
CA ARG A 212 28.96 7.50 5.49
C ARG A 212 29.44 8.01 4.12
N GLY A 213 29.17 9.29 3.84
CA GLY A 213 29.55 9.94 2.59
C GLY A 213 28.79 9.46 1.35
N GLN A 214 27.72 8.68 1.51
CA GLN A 214 26.88 8.19 0.41
C GLN A 214 25.43 8.60 0.65
N ALA A 215 24.76 9.07 -0.40
CA ALA A 215 23.32 9.31 -0.39
C ALA A 215 22.59 8.09 -0.96
N ARG A 216 21.48 7.71 -0.31
CA ARG A 216 20.66 6.56 -0.71
C ARG A 216 19.23 7.01 -0.91
N PHE A 217 18.56 6.44 -1.91
CA PHE A 217 17.21 6.84 -2.29
C PHE A 217 16.33 5.62 -2.54
N ALA A 218 15.08 5.67 -2.10
CA ALA A 218 14.02 4.79 -2.56
C ALA A 218 13.27 5.45 -3.71
N TYR A 219 12.83 4.62 -4.66
CA TYR A 219 12.08 5.07 -5.82
C TYR A 219 10.70 4.42 -5.83
N MET A 220 9.68 5.20 -6.15
CA MET A 220 8.30 4.73 -6.27
C MET A 220 7.78 5.00 -7.68
N TYR A 221 6.99 4.09 -8.23
CA TYR A 221 6.16 4.32 -9.42
C TYR A 221 4.70 4.27 -9.02
N GLY A 222 4.06 5.44 -8.90
CA GLY A 222 2.76 5.55 -8.25
C GLY A 222 2.81 5.05 -6.80
N PRO A 223 1.99 4.05 -6.41
CA PRO A 223 1.99 3.51 -5.06
C PRO A 223 3.04 2.42 -4.83
N ILE A 224 3.82 2.07 -5.86
CA ILE A 224 4.65 0.86 -5.87
C ILE A 224 6.09 1.21 -5.58
N LEU A 225 6.63 0.64 -4.51
CA LEU A 225 8.05 0.69 -4.20
C LEU A 225 8.83 -0.13 -5.23
N LEU A 226 9.89 0.46 -5.77
CA LEU A 226 10.81 -0.21 -6.66
C LEU A 226 12.01 -0.76 -5.89
N ALA A 227 12.52 -1.90 -6.34
CA ALA A 227 13.73 -2.51 -5.82
C ALA A 227 14.77 -2.62 -6.95
N ALA A 228 16.01 -2.26 -6.68
CA ALA A 228 17.12 -2.50 -7.60
C ALA A 228 17.67 -3.92 -7.40
N THR A 229 17.87 -4.64 -8.48
CA THR A 229 18.61 -5.91 -8.55
C THR A 229 19.59 -5.86 -9.72
N GLY A 230 20.60 -6.72 -9.69
CA GLY A 230 21.63 -6.78 -10.71
C GLY A 230 22.53 -7.99 -10.55
N GLN A 231 23.33 -8.25 -11.59
CA GLN A 231 24.35 -9.30 -11.58
C GLN A 231 25.41 -9.04 -10.50
N GLU A 232 26.21 -10.05 -10.16
CA GLU A 232 27.21 -9.98 -9.08
C GLU A 232 28.14 -8.75 -9.18
N GLY A 233 28.56 -8.37 -10.39
CA GLY A 233 29.40 -7.19 -10.62
C GLY A 233 28.72 -5.83 -10.41
N ALA A 234 27.38 -5.79 -10.29
CA ALA A 234 26.63 -4.57 -10.02
C ALA A 234 26.69 -4.12 -8.56
N TRP A 235 27.15 -4.99 -7.65
CA TRP A 235 27.17 -4.78 -6.21
C TRP A 235 28.52 -4.23 -5.74
N GLU A 236 28.49 -3.11 -5.02
CA GLU A 236 29.67 -2.60 -4.35
C GLU A 236 29.90 -3.34 -3.02
N TYR A 237 31.06 -3.98 -2.93
CA TYR A 237 31.47 -4.73 -1.76
C TYR A 237 32.23 -3.86 -0.77
N PHE A 238 31.70 -3.72 0.44
CA PHE A 238 32.44 -3.12 1.54
C PHE A 238 33.30 -4.20 2.20
N PRO A 239 34.59 -3.91 2.49
CA PRO A 239 35.47 -4.89 3.10
C PRO A 239 34.96 -5.29 4.49
N PRO A 240 35.26 -6.50 5.00
CA PRO A 240 34.80 -6.95 6.32
C PRO A 240 35.16 -6.01 7.48
N SER A 241 36.29 -5.29 7.35
CA SER A 241 36.74 -4.27 8.30
C SER A 241 35.90 -2.98 8.28
N SER A 242 35.08 -2.77 7.26
CA SER A 242 34.18 -1.64 7.17
C SER A 242 33.02 -1.78 8.17
N PRO A 243 32.63 -0.71 8.88
CA PRO A 243 31.40 -0.71 9.66
C PRO A 243 30.13 -0.87 8.80
N PHE A 244 30.27 -0.83 7.46
CA PHE A 244 29.21 -1.01 6.48
C PHE A 244 29.30 -2.34 5.74
N SER A 245 30.11 -3.31 6.22
CA SER A 245 30.32 -4.61 5.57
C SER A 245 29.03 -5.40 5.33
N ASN A 246 27.99 -5.18 6.15
CA ASN A 246 26.66 -5.77 5.95
C ASN A 246 25.72 -4.96 5.03
N GLN A 247 26.19 -3.89 4.40
CA GLN A 247 25.38 -2.96 3.58
C GLN A 247 25.80 -2.90 2.11
N HIS A 248 26.35 -3.99 1.57
CA HIS A 248 26.65 -4.15 0.15
C HIS A 248 25.52 -3.63 -0.74
N CYS A 249 25.80 -2.65 -1.58
CA CYS A 249 24.74 -1.90 -2.27
C CYS A 249 25.02 -1.75 -3.75
N ILE A 250 23.97 -1.59 -4.55
CA ILE A 250 24.07 -1.11 -5.92
C ILE A 250 24.33 0.40 -5.87
N LYS A 251 25.35 0.87 -6.57
CA LYS A 251 25.64 2.30 -6.73
C LYS A 251 25.35 2.76 -8.14
N ILE A 252 24.53 3.79 -8.29
CA ILE A 252 24.19 4.45 -9.56
C ILE A 252 24.89 5.81 -9.58
N ARG A 253 25.62 6.11 -10.66
CA ARG A 253 26.48 7.29 -10.78
C ARG A 253 26.05 8.13 -11.98
N GLY A 254 26.32 9.43 -11.94
CA GLY A 254 26.08 10.32 -13.07
C GLY A 254 24.62 10.64 -13.34
N VAL A 255 23.73 10.40 -12.38
CA VAL A 255 22.29 10.67 -12.50
C VAL A 255 21.80 11.60 -11.38
N ASP A 256 20.76 12.37 -11.65
CA ASP A 256 20.06 13.12 -10.61
C ASP A 256 19.13 12.19 -9.83
N ALA A 257 19.49 11.92 -8.57
CA ALA A 257 18.71 11.07 -7.67
C ALA A 257 17.27 11.58 -7.43
N THR A 258 17.00 12.87 -7.65
CA THR A 258 15.69 13.48 -7.41
C THR A 258 14.80 13.49 -8.66
N ALA A 259 15.36 13.17 -9.82
CA ALA A 259 14.66 13.13 -11.10
C ALA A 259 14.73 11.74 -11.76
N PRO A 260 14.18 10.69 -11.11
CA PRO A 260 14.23 9.30 -11.62
C PRO A 260 13.68 9.12 -13.03
N GLN A 261 12.71 9.94 -13.44
CA GLN A 261 12.13 9.90 -14.79
C GLN A 261 13.13 10.20 -15.91
N LEU A 262 14.30 10.75 -15.60
CA LEU A 262 15.34 11.05 -16.59
C LEU A 262 16.26 9.85 -16.87
N TRP A 263 16.27 8.82 -16.02
CA TRP A 263 17.23 7.71 -16.13
C TRP A 263 16.64 6.33 -15.79
N LEU A 264 15.37 6.25 -15.37
CA LEU A 264 14.60 5.02 -15.23
C LEU A 264 13.59 4.88 -16.37
N ASP A 265 13.90 4.01 -17.31
CA ASP A 265 13.03 3.75 -18.46
C ASP A 265 12.17 2.53 -18.23
N ARG A 266 10.84 2.71 -18.24
CA ARG A 266 9.91 1.61 -18.08
C ARG A 266 10.01 0.63 -19.26
N VAL A 267 10.28 -0.63 -18.95
CA VAL A 267 10.28 -1.71 -19.94
C VAL A 267 8.84 -2.17 -20.15
N ARG A 268 8.29 -1.92 -21.33
CA ARG A 268 6.99 -2.45 -21.74
C ARG A 268 7.21 -3.78 -22.45
N ASN A 269 6.74 -4.89 -21.89
CA ASN A 269 6.69 -6.17 -22.59
C ASN A 269 5.49 -6.17 -23.55
N ALA A 270 5.68 -6.61 -24.79
CA ALA A 270 4.61 -6.75 -25.79
C ALA A 270 3.77 -8.05 -25.61
N GLY A 271 3.61 -8.53 -24.37
CA GLY A 271 3.05 -9.85 -24.07
C GLY A 271 1.51 -9.87 -24.07
N ASN A 272 0.94 -10.83 -24.81
CA ASN A 272 -0.49 -11.11 -24.86
C ASN A 272 -0.98 -11.74 -23.54
N GLY A 273 -1.67 -10.98 -22.70
CA GLY A 273 -2.49 -11.50 -21.60
C GLY A 273 -1.81 -11.65 -20.25
N SER A 274 -2.62 -11.92 -19.23
CA SER A 274 -2.40 -11.80 -17.78
C SER A 274 -1.22 -12.59 -17.19
N ALA A 275 -0.61 -13.50 -17.95
CA ALA A 275 0.51 -14.30 -17.51
C ALA A 275 1.82 -13.75 -18.11
N GLY A 276 2.54 -12.89 -17.38
CA GLY A 276 3.88 -12.42 -17.76
C GLY A 276 4.08 -10.91 -17.85
N GLU A 277 3.08 -10.10 -17.47
CA GLU A 277 3.26 -8.67 -17.29
C GLU A 277 4.12 -8.42 -16.04
N THR A 278 5.17 -7.60 -16.17
CA THR A 278 6.07 -7.25 -15.07
C THR A 278 6.25 -5.74 -15.05
N LEU A 279 6.42 -5.17 -13.87
CA LEU A 279 6.71 -3.74 -13.73
C LEU A 279 8.21 -3.54 -13.54
N ARG A 280 8.93 -3.37 -14.65
CA ARG A 280 10.39 -3.24 -14.68
C ARG A 280 10.86 -1.94 -15.32
N PHE A 281 12.01 -1.45 -14.87
CA PHE A 281 12.68 -0.25 -15.37
C PHE A 281 14.16 -0.54 -15.60
N ARG A 282 14.66 -0.15 -16.76
CA ARG A 282 16.11 -0.16 -17.06
C ARG A 282 16.74 1.11 -16.52
N VAL A 283 18.00 1.00 -16.11
CA VAL A 283 18.80 2.13 -15.68
C VAL A 283 19.66 2.59 -16.86
N GLU A 284 19.55 3.86 -17.23
CA GLU A 284 20.38 4.45 -18.29
C GLU A 284 21.88 4.26 -17.97
N GLY A 285 22.64 3.79 -18.96
CA GLY A 285 24.09 3.53 -18.80
C GLY A 285 24.45 2.37 -17.85
N ARG A 286 23.47 1.64 -17.30
CA ARG A 286 23.68 0.51 -16.37
C ARG A 286 22.79 -0.69 -16.71
N PRO A 287 23.05 -1.37 -17.84
CA PRO A 287 22.25 -2.52 -18.27
C PRO A 287 22.36 -3.74 -17.33
N ASP A 288 23.36 -3.75 -16.45
CA ASP A 288 23.58 -4.74 -15.40
C ASP A 288 22.64 -4.56 -14.19
N VAL A 289 21.89 -3.46 -14.12
CA VAL A 289 20.93 -3.12 -13.07
C VAL A 289 19.53 -2.96 -13.64
N VAL A 290 18.56 -3.56 -12.98
CA VAL A 290 17.14 -3.39 -13.26
C VAL A 290 16.40 -3.02 -11.98
N PHE A 291 15.44 -2.11 -12.10
CA PHE A 291 14.44 -1.92 -11.06
C PHE A 291 13.21 -2.75 -11.39
N LEU A 292 12.68 -3.47 -10.41
CA LEU A 292 11.39 -4.16 -10.50
C LEU A 292 10.50 -3.72 -9.35
N SER A 293 9.20 -3.98 -9.44
CA SER A 293 8.32 -3.77 -8.30
C SER A 293 8.79 -4.61 -7.11
N TYR A 294 8.78 -4.04 -5.91
CA TYR A 294 9.29 -4.70 -4.71
C TYR A 294 8.49 -5.96 -4.34
N PHE A 295 7.22 -6.04 -4.76
CA PHE A 295 6.42 -7.24 -4.58
C PHE A 295 6.76 -8.37 -5.57
N GLU A 296 7.34 -8.07 -6.73
CA GLU A 296 7.84 -9.08 -7.69
C GLU A 296 9.19 -9.69 -7.27
N VAL A 297 9.93 -9.05 -6.36
CA VAL A 297 11.20 -9.59 -5.85
C VAL A 297 10.95 -10.89 -5.08
N ASN A 298 11.66 -11.97 -5.45
CA ASN A 298 11.49 -13.27 -4.80
C ASN A 298 12.80 -13.85 -4.27
N ARG A 299 13.70 -14.29 -5.16
CA ARG A 299 14.94 -15.01 -4.81
C ARG A 299 16.19 -14.18 -5.05
N GLU A 300 16.06 -13.12 -5.82
CA GLU A 300 17.11 -12.22 -6.20
C GLU A 300 17.61 -11.43 -5.00
N ARG A 301 18.90 -11.10 -5.00
CA ARG A 301 19.45 -10.08 -4.12
C ARG A 301 18.93 -8.73 -4.57
N PHE A 302 18.52 -7.86 -3.66
CA PHE A 302 17.97 -6.56 -3.99
C PHE A 302 18.29 -5.49 -2.95
N THR A 303 18.09 -4.24 -3.35
CA THR A 303 18.06 -3.09 -2.44
C THR A 303 16.97 -2.14 -2.87
N VAL A 304 16.10 -1.71 -1.96
CA VAL A 304 15.16 -0.60 -2.25
C VAL A 304 15.82 0.76 -2.07
N TYR A 305 17.05 0.79 -1.54
CA TYR A 305 17.81 2.00 -1.24
C TYR A 305 19.21 1.93 -1.85
N PRO A 306 19.35 1.88 -3.19
CA PRO A 306 20.65 2.00 -3.83
C PRO A 306 21.33 3.32 -3.46
N ILE A 307 22.66 3.32 -3.53
CA ILE A 307 23.43 4.55 -3.46
C ILE A 307 23.24 5.28 -4.78
N VAL A 308 22.81 6.53 -4.74
CA VAL A 308 22.75 7.38 -5.94
C VAL A 308 23.53 8.64 -5.65
N ALA A 309 24.66 8.78 -6.34
CA ALA A 309 25.61 9.83 -6.06
C ALA A 309 24.99 11.20 -6.38
N ARG A 310 24.78 12.02 -5.36
CA ARG A 310 24.63 13.47 -5.54
C ARG A 310 25.98 14.01 -6.02
N ALA A 311 26.01 15.13 -6.75
CA ALA A 311 27.24 15.94 -6.82
C ALA A 311 27.77 16.11 -5.38
N PRO A 312 29.09 15.98 -5.14
CA PRO A 312 29.64 15.95 -3.78
C PRO A 312 29.15 17.15 -2.97
N GLY A 313 28.32 16.89 -1.96
CA GLY A 313 27.94 17.86 -0.93
C GLY A 313 28.79 17.67 0.33
N PRO A 314 28.87 18.65 1.22
CA PRO A 314 29.62 18.53 2.47
C PRO A 314 29.13 17.31 3.26
N ASP A 315 30.07 16.51 3.82
CA ASP A 315 29.76 15.39 4.71
C ASP A 315 28.98 15.96 5.92
N PRO A 316 27.68 15.69 6.08
CA PRO A 316 26.93 16.23 7.21
C PRO A 316 27.41 15.66 8.55
N TRP A 317 28.28 14.63 8.52
CA TRP A 317 28.90 14.00 9.66
C TRP A 317 30.41 14.30 9.77
N GLN A 318 30.91 15.32 9.06
CA GLN A 318 32.31 15.74 9.19
C GLN A 318 32.59 16.11 10.66
N GLY A 319 33.53 15.40 11.29
CA GLY A 319 33.87 15.57 12.70
C GLY A 319 33.06 14.75 13.71
N GLN A 320 32.05 13.96 13.29
CA GLN A 320 31.35 13.04 14.21
C GLN A 320 31.95 11.63 14.16
N PRO A 321 32.20 10.98 15.31
CA PRO A 321 32.65 9.60 15.34
C PRO A 321 31.55 8.67 14.79
N PRO A 322 31.90 7.57 14.10
CA PRO A 322 30.92 6.62 13.59
C PRO A 322 30.09 6.07 14.76
N ARG A 323 28.78 6.29 14.74
CA ARG A 323 27.84 5.70 15.69
C ARG A 323 27.60 4.22 15.36
N GLY A 324 28.66 3.44 15.32
CA GLY A 324 28.58 1.99 15.37
C GLY A 324 28.55 1.57 16.83
N ARG A 325 27.37 1.35 17.40
CA ARG A 325 27.33 0.38 18.50
C ARG A 325 27.69 -0.96 17.85
N ARG A 326 28.92 -1.43 18.06
CA ARG A 326 29.14 -2.89 18.07
C ARG A 326 28.09 -3.42 19.03
N TRP A 327 27.25 -4.33 18.57
CA TRP A 327 26.70 -5.32 19.48
C TRP A 327 27.93 -6.06 19.99
N THR A 328 28.51 -5.58 21.09
CA THR A 328 29.54 -6.30 21.82
C THR A 328 28.90 -7.58 22.32
N ASP A 329 29.64 -8.68 22.29
CA ASP A 329 29.24 -10.04 22.69
C ASP A 329 28.91 -10.20 24.18
N ASP A 330 28.49 -9.13 24.86
CA ASP A 330 28.00 -9.16 26.23
C ASP A 330 26.54 -8.73 26.27
N PRO A 331 25.61 -9.59 26.74
CA PRO A 331 24.26 -9.15 27.04
C PRO A 331 24.33 -8.01 28.07
N PRO A 332 23.44 -7.01 28.00
CA PRO A 332 23.43 -5.94 28.98
C PRO A 332 23.23 -6.56 30.38
N GLN A 333 24.27 -6.45 31.22
CA GLN A 333 24.17 -6.74 32.64
C GLN A 333 22.98 -5.94 33.20
N PRO A 334 22.04 -6.58 33.93
CA PRO A 334 20.93 -5.86 34.52
C PRO A 334 21.50 -4.81 35.46
N ARG A 335 21.21 -3.53 35.20
CA ARG A 335 21.54 -2.46 36.15
C ARG A 335 20.76 -2.73 37.44
N ALA A 336 21.47 -3.23 38.44
CA ALA A 336 20.99 -3.28 39.81
C ALA A 336 20.80 -1.85 40.30
N GLN A 337 19.54 -1.43 40.43
CA GLN A 337 19.02 -0.60 41.52
C GLN A 337 17.57 -0.23 41.20
N TRP A 338 16.65 -1.10 41.62
CA TRP A 338 15.35 -0.77 42.21
C TRP A 338 14.95 -1.96 43.10
N SER A 339 15.73 -2.22 44.15
CA SER A 339 15.35 -3.11 45.23
C SER A 339 15.03 -2.27 46.46
N ALA A 340 13.79 -1.80 46.53
CA ALA A 340 13.15 -1.37 47.76
C ALA A 340 11.67 -1.76 47.71
N GLY A 341 11.35 -2.88 48.35
CA GLY A 341 10.06 -3.13 49.01
C GLY A 341 8.83 -3.35 48.14
N LEU A 342 8.63 -4.57 47.62
CA LEU A 342 7.28 -5.12 47.43
C LEU A 342 7.23 -6.51 48.07
N ALA A 343 7.03 -6.52 49.39
CA ALA A 343 6.40 -7.65 50.04
C ALA A 343 4.96 -7.74 49.50
N SER A 344 4.54 -8.95 49.12
CA SER A 344 3.16 -9.27 48.74
C SER A 344 2.22 -8.98 49.91
N PRO A 345 1.14 -8.19 49.72
CA PRO A 345 -0.05 -8.32 50.52
C PRO A 345 -1.11 -9.03 49.68
N SER A 346 -1.47 -10.24 50.11
CA SER A 346 -2.78 -10.82 49.82
C SER A 346 -3.85 -9.84 50.30
N LYS A 347 -4.57 -9.18 49.37
CA LYS A 347 -5.83 -8.50 49.65
C LYS A 347 -6.83 -8.79 48.55
N GLU A 348 -7.93 -9.38 48.96
CA GLU A 348 -9.18 -9.49 48.20
C GLU A 348 -9.57 -8.12 47.63
N ILE A 349 -10.08 -8.13 46.41
CA ILE A 349 -10.61 -6.95 45.72
C ILE A 349 -11.96 -6.62 46.34
N ASP A 350 -12.15 -5.38 46.81
CA ASP A 350 -13.45 -4.87 47.28
C ASP A 350 -14.44 -4.81 46.10
N PRO A 351 -15.54 -5.60 46.10
CA PRO A 351 -16.49 -5.64 44.99
C PRO A 351 -17.25 -4.31 44.78
N ARG A 352 -17.10 -3.32 45.66
CA ARG A 352 -17.69 -1.97 45.49
C ARG A 352 -16.86 -1.04 44.61
N LEU A 353 -15.63 -1.41 44.26
CA LEU A 353 -14.72 -0.63 43.39
C LEU A 353 -14.73 -1.10 41.92
N VAL A 354 -15.58 -2.06 41.58
CA VAL A 354 -15.83 -2.45 40.17
C VAL A 354 -16.86 -1.48 39.59
N PRO A 355 -16.53 -0.70 38.55
CA PRO A 355 -17.51 0.16 37.89
C PRO A 355 -18.66 -0.68 37.34
N ARG A 356 -19.91 -0.36 37.71
CA ARG A 356 -21.09 -0.98 37.09
C ARG A 356 -21.17 -0.51 35.64
N VAL A 357 -21.34 -1.47 34.73
CA VAL A 357 -21.70 -1.24 33.34
C VAL A 357 -22.99 -0.42 33.31
N PRO A 358 -23.05 0.74 32.62
CA PRO A 358 -24.29 1.48 32.45
C PRO A 358 -25.30 0.64 31.66
N ASP A 359 -26.56 0.73 32.08
CA ASP A 359 -27.74 0.10 31.47
C ASP A 359 -27.80 0.34 29.94
N ASP A 360 -28.23 -0.67 29.18
CA ASP A 360 -28.29 -0.73 27.70
C ASP A 360 -29.21 0.32 27.02
N SER A 361 -29.69 1.32 27.76
CA SER A 361 -30.60 2.36 27.26
C SER A 361 -29.91 3.54 26.56
N LEU A 362 -28.57 3.58 26.53
CA LEU A 362 -27.78 4.67 25.89
C LEU A 362 -27.23 4.33 24.49
N LEU A 363 -27.47 3.12 23.97
CA LEU A 363 -27.05 2.69 22.63
C LEU A 363 -28.05 3.05 21.50
N GLN A 364 -29.12 3.80 21.79
CA GLN A 364 -30.17 4.10 20.80
C GLN A 364 -29.91 5.31 19.88
N HIS A 365 -28.74 5.96 19.95
CA HIS A 365 -28.45 7.17 19.14
C HIS A 365 -27.06 7.21 18.49
N THR A 366 -26.55 6.07 18.02
CA THR A 366 -25.47 6.04 17.02
C THR A 366 -26.06 5.87 15.62
N PRO A 367 -25.66 6.65 14.60
CA PRO A 367 -26.09 6.39 13.23
C PRO A 367 -25.67 4.97 12.82
N ASP A 368 -26.63 4.19 12.35
CA ASP A 368 -26.42 2.82 11.87
C ASP A 368 -25.45 2.79 10.68
N TRP A 369 -24.17 2.53 10.96
CA TRP A 369 -23.23 2.04 9.96
C TRP A 369 -23.39 0.53 9.85
N HIS A 370 -24.46 0.09 9.19
CA HIS A 370 -24.63 -1.31 8.86
C HIS A 370 -23.61 -1.73 7.79
N VAL A 371 -22.78 -2.72 8.13
CA VAL A 371 -22.14 -3.58 7.13
C VAL A 371 -23.25 -4.25 6.35
N ALA A 372 -23.44 -3.88 5.08
CA ALA A 372 -24.34 -4.59 4.18
C ALA A 372 -23.78 -6.00 3.91
N GLN A 373 -24.05 -6.96 4.80
CA GLN A 373 -23.73 -8.39 4.66
C GLN A 373 -24.63 -9.11 3.64
N ARG A 374 -25.04 -8.44 2.54
CA ARG A 374 -25.70 -9.09 1.39
C ARG A 374 -25.11 -8.59 0.07
N ALA A 375 -23.79 -8.58 -0.04
CA ALA A 375 -23.13 -8.56 -1.33
C ALA A 375 -22.77 -10.02 -1.69
N ASP A 376 -23.41 -10.56 -2.72
CA ASP A 376 -23.00 -11.84 -3.31
C ASP A 376 -21.68 -11.62 -4.06
N TYR A 377 -20.59 -12.12 -3.48
CA TYR A 377 -19.28 -12.15 -4.12
C TYR A 377 -19.20 -13.39 -5.02
N SER A 378 -18.97 -13.21 -6.32
CA SER A 378 -18.64 -14.32 -7.23
C SER A 378 -17.36 -13.98 -7.98
N PHE A 379 -16.38 -14.89 -7.93
CA PHE A 379 -15.09 -14.73 -8.59
C PHE A 379 -14.77 -15.93 -9.48
N ALA A 380 -14.35 -15.63 -10.71
CA ALA A 380 -13.50 -16.51 -11.50
C ALA A 380 -12.06 -16.05 -11.28
N VAL A 381 -11.29 -16.83 -10.53
CA VAL A 381 -9.84 -16.67 -10.43
C VAL A 381 -9.25 -17.30 -11.70
N ALA A 382 -8.82 -16.49 -12.65
CA ALA A 382 -7.86 -16.95 -13.64
C ALA A 382 -6.49 -16.94 -12.95
N VAL A 383 -6.05 -18.13 -12.53
CA VAL A 383 -4.70 -18.41 -12.04
C VAL A 383 -3.70 -18.29 -13.18
#